data_AF-A0A962CDB8-F1
#
_entry.id   AF-A0A962CDB8-F1
#
_cell.length_a   1.000
_cell.length_b   1.000
_cell.length_c   1.000
_cell.angle_alpha   90.00
_cell.angle_beta   90.00
_cell.angle_gamma   90.00
#
_symmetry.space_group_name_H-M   'P 1'
#
loop_
_entity.id
_entity.type
_entity.pdbx_description
1 polymer ?
#
loop_
_entity_poly.entity_id
_entity_poly.type
_entity_poly.pdbx_seq_one_letter_code
_entity_poly.pdbx_strand_id
1 'polypeptide(L)' 'IRNQFEVPVLFYVLVIVLYQLHAAGPVAQLLAWLFVASRCVHAFVHTGSNRVPIRRPVFMFGCLVILALCILVVVAVFR' A
#
# COMPACT_ATOMS: atom_id res chain seq x y z
N ILE A 1 3.89 9.90 -14.96
CA ILE A 1 2.42 9.69 -15.02
C ILE A 1 2.03 8.20 -14.80
N ARG A 2 2.90 7.20 -15.05
CA ARG A 2 2.56 5.76 -14.89
C ARG A 2 2.49 5.17 -13.47
N ASN A 3 3.15 5.78 -12.48
CA ASN A 3 3.21 5.30 -11.09
C ASN A 3 1.83 4.99 -10.46
N GLN A 4 0.79 5.79 -10.77
CA GLN A 4 -0.52 5.70 -10.09
C GLN A 4 -1.16 4.30 -10.16
N PHE A 5 -0.81 3.47 -11.15
CA PHE A 5 -1.37 2.12 -11.30
C PHE A 5 -0.44 1.00 -10.80
N GLU A 6 0.87 1.25 -10.69
CA GLU A 6 1.83 0.19 -10.32
C GLU A 6 1.64 -0.22 -8.86
N VAL A 7 1.60 0.76 -7.96
CA VAL A 7 1.53 0.50 -6.51
C VAL A 7 0.17 -0.06 -6.07
N PRO A 8 -1.00 0.45 -6.55
CA PRO A 8 -2.29 -0.13 -6.20
C PRO A 8 -2.52 -1.53 -6.77
N VAL A 9 -1.98 -1.85 -7.95
CA VAL A 9 -2.09 -3.23 -8.48
C VAL A 9 -1.36 -4.22 -7.57
N LEU A 10 -0.16 -3.87 -7.09
CA LEU A 10 0.56 -4.69 -6.12
C LEU A 10 -0.24 -4.87 -4.81
N PHE A 11 -0.86 -3.80 -4.32
CA PHE A 11 -1.71 -3.86 -3.13
C PHE A 11 -2.83 -4.90 -3.26
N TYR A 12 -3.59 -4.85 -4.36
CA TYR A 12 -4.69 -5.79 -4.58
C TYR A 12 -4.21 -7.24 -4.60
N VAL A 13 -3.10 -7.52 -5.31
CA VAL A 13 -2.51 -8.85 -5.36
C VAL A 13 -2.11 -9.33 -3.97
N LEU A 14 -1.42 -8.50 -3.19
CA LEU A 14 -0.93 -8.88 -1.85
C LEU A 14 -2.07 -9.18 -0.88
N VAL A 15 -3.13 -8.37 -0.87
CA VAL A 15 -4.28 -8.60 0.02
C VAL A 15 -5.04 -9.86 -0.36
N ILE A 16 -5.22 -10.13 -1.66
CA ILE A 16 -5.84 -11.37 -2.13
C ILE A 16 -4.99 -12.57 -1.69
N VAL A 17 -3.67 -12.52 -1.89
CA VAL A 17 -2.77 -13.61 -1.47
C VAL A 17 -2.85 -13.84 0.04
N LEU A 18 -2.78 -12.78 0.86
CA LEU A 18 -2.91 -12.92 2.33
C LEU A 18 -4.26 -13.51 2.74
N TYR A 19 -5.33 -13.15 2.05
CA TYR A 19 -6.66 -13.71 2.30
C TYR A 19 -6.70 -15.21 1.96
N GLN A 20 -6.18 -15.61 0.80
CA GLN A 20 -6.14 -17.01 0.37
C GLN A 20 -5.24 -17.88 1.25
N LEU A 21 -4.17 -17.33 1.82
CA LEU A 21 -3.29 -18.00 2.77
C LEU A 21 -3.88 -18.05 4.20
N HIS A 22 -5.11 -17.59 4.42
CA HIS A 22 -5.71 -17.40 5.74
C HIS A 22 -4.82 -16.57 6.71
N ALA A 23 -3.99 -15.68 6.16
CA ALA A 23 -3.01 -14.86 6.88
C ALA A 23 -3.44 -13.38 7.00
N ALA A 24 -4.70 -13.06 6.70
CA ALA A 24 -5.29 -11.72 6.82
C ALA A 24 -5.62 -11.33 8.27
N GLY A 25 -4.63 -11.38 9.16
CA GLY A 25 -4.77 -11.02 10.56
C GLY A 25 -4.79 -9.49 10.82
N PRO A 26 -4.86 -9.06 12.10
CA PRO A 26 -4.97 -7.66 12.48
C PRO A 26 -3.86 -6.76 11.93
N VAL A 27 -2.62 -7.28 11.84
CA VAL A 27 -1.46 -6.55 11.28
C VAL A 27 -1.64 -6.29 9.79
N ALA A 28 -2.05 -7.31 9.02
CA ALA A 28 -2.33 -7.17 7.59
C ALA A 28 -3.47 -6.17 7.35
N GLN A 29 -4.53 -6.23 8.15
CA GLN A 29 -5.66 -5.31 8.08
C GLN A 29 -5.25 -3.86 8.37
N LEU A 30 -4.43 -3.63 9.40
CA LEU A 30 -3.92 -2.30 9.72
C LEU A 30 -3.07 -1.73 8.57
N LEU A 31 -2.13 -2.52 8.04
CA LEU A 31 -1.29 -2.10 6.91
C LEU A 31 -2.13 -1.82 5.67
N ALA A 32 -3.18 -2.62 5.40
CA ALA A 32 -4.06 -2.39 4.27
C ALA A 32 -4.80 -1.04 4.37
N TRP A 33 -5.33 -0.71 5.56
CA TRP A 33 -5.96 0.60 5.77
C TRP A 33 -4.97 1.76 5.71
N LEU A 34 -3.75 1.59 6.22
CA LEU A 34 -2.68 2.60 6.07
C LEU A 34 -2.34 2.85 4.61
N PHE A 35 -2.32 1.81 3.77
CA PHE A 35 -2.11 1.97 2.34
C PHE A 35 -3.24 2.78 1.71
N VAL A 36 -4.51 2.42 1.95
CA VAL A 36 -5.68 3.13 1.45
C VAL A 36 -5.67 4.60 1.86
N ALA A 37 -5.43 4.88 3.15
CA ALA A 37 -5.33 6.25 3.66
C ALA A 37 -4.21 7.04 2.95
N SER A 38 -3.04 6.44 2.74
CA SER A 38 -1.94 7.08 2.01
C SER A 38 -2.34 7.48 0.59
N ARG A 39 -3.18 6.68 -0.09
CA ARG A 39 -3.65 6.95 -1.45
C ARG A 39 -4.67 8.08 -1.45
N CYS A 40 -5.59 8.12 -0.49
CA CYS A 40 -6.52 9.23 -0.33
C CYS A 40 -5.77 10.56 -0.12
N VAL A 41 -4.78 10.58 0.79
CA VAL A 41 -3.95 11.77 1.03
C VAL A 41 -3.14 12.14 -0.22
N HIS A 42 -2.53 11.17 -0.89
CA HIS A 42 -1.76 11.43 -2.10
C HIS A 42 -2.63 12.02 -3.21
N ALA A 43 -3.82 11.47 -3.44
CA ALA A 43 -4.79 11.96 -4.41
C ALA A 43 -5.21 13.40 -4.07
N PHE A 44 -5.57 13.66 -2.82
CA PHE A 44 -5.95 15.00 -2.36
C PHE A 44 -4.84 16.04 -2.58
N VAL A 45 -3.58 15.70 -2.25
CA VAL A 45 -2.43 16.58 -2.49
C VAL A 45 -2.19 16.78 -3.98
N HIS A 46 -2.35 15.74 -4.80
CA HIS A 46 -2.09 15.80 -6.23
C HIS A 46 -3.14 16.62 -6.99
N THR A 47 -4.44 16.45 -6.67
CA THR A 47 -5.54 17.16 -7.30
C THR A 47 -5.77 18.57 -6.72
N GLY A 48 -5.35 18.80 -5.48
CA GLY A 48 -5.43 20.11 -4.83
C GLY A 48 -4.16 20.93 -5.04
N SER A 49 -3.28 20.95 -4.03
CA SER A 49 -2.12 21.85 -3.97
C SER A 49 -1.02 21.54 -5.00
N ASN A 50 -0.92 20.29 -5.45
CA ASN A 50 0.09 19.76 -6.36
C ASN A 50 1.56 20.08 -5.99
N ARG A 51 1.85 20.34 -4.71
CA ARG A 51 3.19 20.62 -4.21
C ARG A 51 4.04 19.35 -4.19
N VAL A 52 5.10 19.35 -5.00
CA VAL A 52 6.04 18.23 -5.15
C VAL A 52 6.67 17.78 -3.82
N PRO A 53 7.11 18.70 -2.94
CA PRO A 53 7.74 18.31 -1.67
C PRO A 53 6.82 17.55 -0.72
N ILE A 54 5.49 17.71 -0.86
CA ILE A 54 4.49 17.03 -0.02
C ILE A 54 4.06 15.71 -0.65
N ARG A 55 3.80 15.68 -1.97
CA ARG A 55 3.32 14.45 -2.62
C ARG A 55 4.36 13.32 -2.63
N ARG A 56 5.65 13.64 -2.71
CA ARG A 56 6.75 12.65 -2.72
C ARG A 56 6.81 11.80 -1.43
N PRO A 57 6.90 12.37 -0.23
CA PRO A 57 6.94 11.57 1.00
C PRO A 57 5.64 10.77 1.22
N VAL A 58 4.47 11.32 0.89
CA VAL A 58 3.20 10.58 0.96
C VAL A 58 3.21 9.38 0.01
N PHE A 59 3.77 9.57 -1.19
CA PHE A 59 3.95 8.47 -2.14
C PHE A 59 4.89 7.38 -1.59
N MET A 60 6.04 7.78 -1.04
CA MET A 60 7.04 6.86 -0.45
C MET A 60 6.48 6.10 0.75
N PHE A 61 5.70 6.74 1.62
CA PHE A 61 5.03 6.07 2.73
C PHE A 61 4.16 4.91 2.24
N GLY A 62 3.35 5.12 1.20
CA GLY A 62 2.57 4.04 0.60
C GLY A 62 3.42 2.91 0.03
N CYS A 63 4.60 3.21 -0.51
CA CYS A 63 5.55 2.18 -0.98
C CYS A 63 6.11 1.35 0.17
N LEU A 64 6.43 1.97 1.30
CA LEU A 64 6.90 1.28 2.51
C LEU A 64 5.82 0.35 3.08
N VAL A 65 4.56 0.79 3.06
CA VAL A 65 3.43 -0.07 3.47
C VAL A 65 3.30 -1.29 2.56
N ILE A 66 3.47 -1.12 1.24
CA ILE A 66 3.48 -2.24 0.29
C ILE A 66 4.64 -3.19 0.54
N LEU A 67 5.83 -2.66 0.81
CA LEU A 67 6.99 -3.48 1.17
C LEU A 67 6.71 -4.31 2.44
N ALA A 68 6.07 -3.72 3.45
CA ALA A 68 5.67 -4.44 4.65
C ALA A 68 4.64 -5.55 4.36
N LEU A 69 3.63 -5.28 3.51
CA LEU A 69 2.68 -6.30 3.06
C LEU A 69 3.36 -7.43 2.26
N CYS A 70 4.35 -7.12 1.41
CA CYS A 70 5.16 -8.13 0.73
C CYS A 70 5.89 -9.04 1.72
N ILE A 71 6.50 -8.46 2.75
CA ILE A 71 7.18 -9.25 3.80
C ILE A 71 6.19 -10.17 4.51
N LEU A 72 4.98 -9.68 4.84
CA LEU A 72 3.95 -10.52 5.44
C LEU A 72 3.53 -11.67 4.54
N VAL A 73 3.37 -11.44 3.23
CA VAL A 73 3.08 -12.50 2.26
C VAL A 73 4.21 -13.53 2.24
N VAL A 74 5.46 -13.09 2.13
CA VAL A 74 6.62 -13.99 2.14
C VAL A 74 6.63 -14.85 3.40
N VAL A 75 6.45 -14.24 4.58
CA VAL A 75 6.38 -14.97 5.85
C VAL A 75 5.20 -15.94 5.89
N ALA A 76 4.04 -15.56 5.34
CA ALA A 76 2.86 -16.42 5.28
C ALA A 76 3.03 -17.61 4.33
N VAL A 77 3.81 -17.46 3.25
CA VAL A 77 4.09 -18.54 2.28
C VAL A 77 5.06 -19.58 2.85
N PHE A 78 6.02 -19.15 3.67
CA PHE A 78 7.04 -20.04 4.26
C PHE A 78 6.67 -20.55 5.66
N ARG A 79 5.49 -20.22 6.17
CA ARG A 79 4.92 -20.82 7.38
C ARG A 79 4.15 -22.08 7.04
#